data_AF-A0AA90KBB4-F1
#
_entry.id   AF-A0AA90KBB4-F1
#
_cell.length_a   1.000
_cell.length_b   1.000
_cell.length_c   1.000
_cell.angle_alpha   90.00
_cell.angle_beta   90.00
_cell.angle_gamma   90.00
#
_symmetry.space_group_name_H-M   'P 1'
#
loop_
_entity.id
_entity.type
_entity.pdbx_description
1 polymer ?
#
loop_
_entity_poly.entity_id
_entity_poly.type
_entity_poly.pdbx_seq_one_letter_code
_entity_poly.pdbx_strand_id
1 'polypeptide(L)'
;MDDLLEFLVARIMDDNHAYAYAAGTLSGEALLDRHLPMLDLIEQLANSYKAMDPLDSRPAGLAYALRVLGQSYAEHPAHQQEWRP
;
A
#
# COMPACT_ATOMS: atom_id res chain seq x y z
N MET A 1 9.63 0.76 10.39
CA MET A 1 8.95 1.51 9.30
C MET A 1 9.29 0.91 7.95
N ASP A 2 10.56 0.63 7.66
CA ASP A 2 10.95 -0.01 6.40
C ASP A 2 10.22 -1.33 6.16
N ASP A 3 10.09 -2.16 7.19
CA ASP A 3 9.33 -3.43 7.12
C ASP A 3 7.85 -3.23 6.77
N LEU A 4 7.21 -2.18 7.31
CA LEU A 4 5.81 -1.83 6.96
C LEU A 4 5.71 -1.39 5.49
N LEU A 5 6.69 -0.66 4.99
CA LEU A 5 6.71 -0.20 3.59
C LEU A 5 6.91 -1.37 2.63
N GLU A 6 7.85 -2.27 2.93
CA GLU A 6 8.06 -3.49 2.14
C GLU A 6 6.82 -4.38 2.16
N PHE A 7 6.21 -4.55 3.33
CA PHE A 7 4.96 -5.29 3.48
C PHE A 7 3.84 -4.69 2.62
N LEU A 8 3.62 -3.37 2.70
CA LEU A 8 2.58 -2.69 1.92
C LEU A 8 2.80 -2.84 0.42
N VAL A 9 4.02 -2.59 -0.08
CA VAL A 9 4.34 -2.75 -1.51
C VAL A 9 4.07 -4.18 -1.98
N ALA A 10 4.49 -5.17 -1.20
CA ALA A 10 4.26 -6.57 -1.55
C ALA A 10 2.76 -6.93 -1.57
N ARG A 11 1.93 -6.38 -0.68
CA ARG A 11 0.48 -6.65 -0.68
C ARG A 11 -0.25 -5.95 -1.81
N ILE A 12 0.13 -4.71 -2.08
CA ILE A 12 -0.39 -3.92 -3.19
C ILE A 12 -0.14 -4.61 -4.53
N MET A 13 1.07 -5.15 -4.71
CA MET A 13 1.43 -5.88 -5.93
C MET A 13 0.63 -7.19 -6.09
N ASP A 14 0.44 -7.95 -5.00
CA ASP A 14 -0.39 -9.15 -5.00
C ASP A 14 -1.86 -8.83 -5.32
N ASP A 15 -2.42 -7.79 -4.71
CA ASP A 15 -3.79 -7.34 -4.95
C ASP A 15 -3.96 -6.87 -6.40
N ASN A 16 -3.00 -6.09 -6.93
CA ASN A 16 -2.98 -5.68 -8.33
C ASN A 16 -3.03 -6.89 -9.27
N HIS A 17 -2.24 -7.93 -8.98
CA HIS A 17 -2.24 -9.15 -9.79
C HIS A 17 -3.57 -9.90 -9.69
N ALA A 18 -4.15 -10.00 -8.49
CA ALA A 18 -5.45 -10.64 -8.29
C ALA A 18 -6.58 -9.90 -9.04
N TYR A 19 -6.59 -8.57 -9.02
CA TYR A 19 -7.55 -7.76 -9.77
C TYR A 19 -7.37 -7.91 -11.29
N ALA A 20 -6.13 -7.86 -11.79
CA ALA A 20 -5.81 -8.08 -13.20
C ALA A 20 -6.32 -9.44 -13.70
N TYR A 21 -6.07 -10.50 -12.92
CA TYR A 21 -6.58 -11.85 -13.20
C TYR A 21 -8.11 -11.90 -13.21
N ALA A 22 -8.76 -11.36 -12.17
CA ALA A 22 -10.21 -11.37 -12.06
C ALA A 22 -10.89 -10.64 -13.22
N ALA A 23 -10.38 -9.47 -13.61
CA ALA A 23 -10.96 -8.69 -14.70
C ALA A 23 -10.78 -9.32 -16.08
N GLY A 24 -9.63 -9.98 -16.32
CA GLY A 24 -9.41 -10.77 -17.54
C GLY A 24 -10.34 -11.99 -17.64
N THR A 25 -10.80 -12.50 -16.49
CA THR A 25 -11.70 -13.66 -16.42
C THR A 25 -13.19 -13.25 -16.47
N LEU A 26 -13.53 -12.07 -15.97
CA LEU A 26 -14.92 -11.62 -15.78
C LEU A 26 -15.37 -10.50 -16.75
N SER A 27 -14.57 -10.16 -17.78
CA SER A 27 -14.85 -9.06 -18.72
C SER A 27 -15.13 -7.73 -18.01
N GLY A 28 -14.19 -7.31 -17.16
CA GLY A 28 -14.34 -6.16 -16.27
C GLY A 28 -13.32 -5.05 -16.50
N GLU A 29 -13.19 -4.50 -17.71
CA GLU A 29 -12.24 -3.41 -18.01
C GLU A 29 -12.45 -2.17 -17.11
N ALA A 30 -13.70 -1.83 -16.77
CA ALA A 30 -14.03 -0.67 -15.93
C ALA A 30 -13.63 -0.81 -14.45
N LEU A 31 -13.40 -2.04 -13.96
CA LEU A 31 -12.96 -2.33 -12.58
C LEU A 31 -11.44 -2.16 -12.44
N LEU A 32 -10.68 -2.49 -13.48
CA LEU A 32 -9.23 -2.29 -13.53
C LEU A 32 -8.87 -0.80 -13.50
N ASP A 33 -9.60 0.00 -14.27
CA ASP A 33 -9.32 1.44 -14.46
C ASP A 33 -9.45 2.25 -13.15
N ARG A 34 -10.17 1.72 -12.13
CA ARG A 34 -10.39 2.40 -10.85
C ARG A 34 -9.46 1.94 -9.73
N HIS A 35 -8.99 0.69 -9.75
CA HIS A 35 -8.20 0.09 -8.67
C HIS A 35 -6.69 0.21 -8.89
N LEU A 36 -6.22 0.11 -10.13
CA LEU A 36 -4.79 0.28 -10.46
C LEU A 36 -4.23 1.65 -10.02
N PRO A 37 -4.94 2.79 -10.23
CA PRO A 37 -4.42 4.09 -9.82
C PRO A 37 -4.26 4.25 -8.30
N MET A 38 -5.13 3.61 -7.51
CA MET A 38 -5.06 3.65 -6.03
C MET A 38 -3.85 2.88 -5.51
N LEU A 39 -3.52 1.76 -6.14
CA LEU A 39 -2.41 0.89 -5.76
C LEU A 39 -1.07 1.54 -6.14
N ASP A 40 -0.98 2.13 -7.32
CA ASP A 40 0.18 2.93 -7.76
C ASP A 40 0.40 4.17 -6.86
N LEU A 41 -0.67 4.80 -6.37
CA LEU A 41 -0.59 5.94 -5.46
C LEU A 41 -0.02 5.56 -4.09
N ILE A 42 -0.39 4.39 -3.55
CA ILE A 42 0.14 3.93 -2.27
C ILE A 42 1.62 3.52 -2.40
N GLU A 43 2.01 2.89 -3.52
CA GLU A 43 3.40 2.61 -3.82
C GLU A 43 4.23 3.90 -3.94
N GLN A 44 3.73 4.89 -4.68
CA GLN A 44 4.39 6.21 -4.78
C GLN A 44 4.52 6.90 -3.42
N LEU A 45 3.50 6.80 -2.55
CA LEU A 45 3.55 7.34 -1.20
C LEU A 45 4.62 6.64 -0.35
N ALA A 46 4.71 5.32 -0.43
CA ALA A 46 5.71 4.52 0.28
C ALA A 46 7.14 4.89 -0.17
N ASN A 47 7.36 5.01 -1.48
CA ASN A 47 8.65 5.42 -2.04
C ASN A 47 9.01 6.87 -1.70
N SER A 48 8.03 7.77 -1.71
CA SER A 48 8.22 9.17 -1.29
C SER A 48 8.62 9.29 0.17
N TYR A 49 8.07 8.42 1.04
CA TYR A 49 8.48 8.35 2.44
C TYR A 49 9.93 7.86 2.60
N LYS A 50 10.32 6.80 1.87
CA LYS A 50 11.71 6.28 1.90
C LYS A 50 12.73 7.33 1.46
N ALA A 51 12.36 8.18 0.51
CA ALA A 51 13.23 9.21 -0.04
C ALA A 51 13.19 10.56 0.75
N MET A 52 12.39 10.67 1.81
CA MET A 52 12.28 11.92 2.58
C MET A 52 13.55 12.23 3.38
N ASP A 53 13.88 13.51 3.43
CA ASP A 53 14.94 14.03 4.30
C ASP A 53 14.56 13.81 5.78
N PRO A 54 15.46 13.28 6.63
CA PRO A 54 15.23 13.13 8.06
C PRO A 54 14.83 14.41 8.80
N LEU A 55 15.16 15.59 8.26
CA LEU A 55 14.83 16.91 8.81
C LEU A 55 13.49 17.45 8.32
N ASP A 56 12.79 16.72 7.45
CA ASP A 56 11.47 17.11 6.99
C ASP A 56 10.43 17.06 8.13
N SER A 57 9.44 17.95 8.09
CA SER A 57 8.37 18.04 9.11
C SER A 57 7.15 17.17 8.79
N ARG A 58 7.04 16.70 7.54
CA ARG A 58 5.99 15.81 7.03
C ARG A 58 6.04 14.33 7.48
N PRO A 59 7.18 13.75 7.94
CA PRO A 59 7.29 12.30 8.20
C PRO A 59 6.29 11.76 9.21
N ALA A 60 5.92 12.52 10.24
CA ALA A 60 4.99 12.05 11.27
C ALA A 60 3.58 11.81 10.70
N GLY A 61 3.06 12.76 9.91
CA GLY A 61 1.76 12.63 9.26
C GLY A 61 1.74 11.53 8.20
N LEU A 62 2.81 11.41 7.41
CA LEU A 62 2.92 10.35 6.41
C LEU A 62 3.05 8.95 7.05
N ALA A 63 3.87 8.82 8.10
CA ALA A 63 4.01 7.57 8.83
C ALA A 63 2.68 7.11 9.44
N TYR A 64 1.90 8.05 9.99
CA TYR A 64 0.56 7.75 10.49
C TYR A 64 -0.38 7.28 9.36
N ALA A 65 -0.40 7.96 8.21
CA ALA A 65 -1.20 7.54 7.06
C ALA A 65 -0.82 6.13 6.56
N LEU A 66 0.48 5.81 6.50
CA LEU A 66 0.97 4.50 6.10
C LEU A 66 0.56 3.39 7.09
N ARG A 67 0.57 3.67 8.41
CA ARG A 67 0.06 2.73 9.43
C ARG A 67 -1.44 2.49 9.29
N VAL A 68 -2.21 3.54 9.02
CA VAL A 68 -3.65 3.42 8.75
C VAL A 68 -3.91 2.55 7.51
N LEU A 69 -3.15 2.75 6.43
CA LEU A 69 -3.22 1.89 5.25
C LEU A 69 -2.83 0.44 5.58
N GLY A 70 -1.79 0.22 6.38
CA GLY A 70 -1.41 -1.11 6.86
C GLY A 70 -2.53 -1.87 7.56
N GLN A 71 -3.44 -1.16 8.23
CA GLN A 71 -4.58 -1.79 8.91
C GLN A 71 -5.59 -2.46 7.98
N SER A 72 -5.60 -2.15 6.68
CA SER A 72 -6.42 -2.91 5.72
C SER A 72 -6.01 -4.37 5.62
N TYR A 73 -4.78 -4.70 6.06
CA TYR A 73 -4.24 -6.06 6.07
C TYR A 73 -4.02 -6.60 7.50
N ALA A 74 -4.75 -6.08 8.49
CA ALA A 74 -4.55 -6.46 9.90
C ALA A 74 -4.74 -7.97 10.19
N GLU A 75 -5.49 -8.68 9.35
CA GLU A 75 -5.70 -10.13 9.45
C GLU A 75 -4.57 -10.95 8.80
N HIS A 76 -3.66 -10.32 8.05
CA HIS A 76 -2.58 -11.00 7.37
C HIS A 76 -1.52 -11.50 8.38
N PRO A 77 -1.04 -12.76 8.30
CA PRO A 77 -0.11 -13.32 9.30
C PRO A 77 1.22 -12.56 9.44
N ALA A 78 1.67 -11.91 8.36
CA ALA A 78 2.88 -11.08 8.37
C ALA A 78 2.64 -9.64 8.88
N HIS A 79 1.39 -9.25 9.17
CA HIS A 79 1.09 -7.95 9.74
C HIS A 79 1.53 -7.90 11.21
N GLN A 80 2.31 -6.88 11.57
CA GLN A 80 2.86 -6.75 12.92
C GLN A 80 2.04 -5.78 13.78
N GLN A 81 1.96 -6.07 15.09
CA GLN A 81 1.19 -5.24 16.03
C GLN A 81 1.77 -3.83 16.20
N GLU A 82 3.08 -3.67 16.03
CA GLU A 82 3.79 -2.38 16.03
C GLU A 82 3.41 -1.44 14.89
N TRP A 83 2.72 -1.94 13.86
CA TRP A 83 2.27 -1.13 12.72
C TRP A 83 0.88 -0.52 12.94
N ARG A 84 0.28 -0.73 14.11
CA ARG A 84 -0.96 -0.05 14.50
C ARG A 84 -0.71 1.46 14.65
N PRO A 85 -1.65 2.32 14.23
CA PRO A 85 -1.48 3.78 14.26
C PRO A 85 -1.15 4.33 15.65
#